data_AF-A0A0E9MW89-F1
#
_entry.id   AF-A0A0E9MW89-F1
#
_cell.length_a   1.000
_cell.length_b   1.000
_cell.length_c   1.000
_cell.angle_alpha   90.00
_cell.angle_beta   90.00
_cell.angle_gamma   90.00
#
_symmetry.space_group_name_H-M   'P 1'
#
loop_
_entity.id
_entity.type
_entity.pdbx_description
1 polymer ?
#
loop_
_entity_poly.entity_id
_entity_poly.type
_entity_poly.pdbx_seq_one_letter_code
_entity_poly.pdbx_strand_id
1 'polypeptide(L)'
;MYNDEKQQALPPYSDMDKDGKLEFGGFELTEMHPSRDSMYYEPSKYYEIANGTIYFDSALTRAMDRKRNGVYLAKPLDIDGNCCIAIRKPAKKRISIRP
;
A
#
# COMPACT_ATOMS: atom_id res chain seq x y z
N MET A 1 0.10 7.47 -9.68
CA MET A 1 1.41 8.15 -9.73
C MET A 1 2.19 7.70 -8.51
N TYR A 2 3.42 7.25 -8.70
CA TYR A 2 4.30 6.72 -7.67
C TYR A 2 4.97 7.85 -6.91
N ASN A 3 4.80 7.89 -5.59
CA ASN A 3 5.25 9.00 -4.74
C ASN A 3 6.35 8.55 -3.76
N ASP A 4 7.51 8.18 -4.29
CA ASP A 4 8.77 8.03 -3.52
C ASP A 4 9.85 8.83 -4.26
N GLU A 5 10.58 9.68 -3.54
CA GLU A 5 11.71 10.49 -4.06
C GLU A 5 12.77 9.62 -4.76
N LYS A 6 12.92 8.35 -4.37
CA LYS A 6 13.86 7.42 -4.99
C LYS A 6 13.38 6.82 -6.32
N GLN A 7 12.09 6.95 -6.64
CA GLN A 7 11.48 6.33 -7.83
C GLN A 7 11.05 7.33 -8.91
N GLN A 8 11.33 8.62 -8.74
CA GLN A 8 11.15 9.64 -9.79
C GLN A 8 11.93 9.33 -11.10
N ALA A 9 12.85 8.37 -11.07
CA ALA A 9 13.62 7.89 -12.22
C ALA A 9 13.04 6.66 -12.94
N LEU A 10 11.95 6.04 -12.45
CA LEU A 10 11.33 4.91 -13.13
C LEU A 10 10.34 5.39 -14.21
N PRO A 11 10.30 4.72 -15.38
CA PRO A 11 9.27 4.98 -16.38
C PRO A 11 7.87 4.79 -15.77
N PRO A 12 6.84 5.47 -16.32
CA PRO A 12 5.47 5.43 -15.76
C PRO A 12 4.84 4.03 -15.75
N TYR A 13 5.49 3.07 -16.42
CA TYR A 13 5.21 1.65 -16.44
C TYR A 13 6.51 0.87 -16.33
N SER A 14 6.51 -0.24 -15.58
CA SER A 14 7.65 -1.14 -15.44
C SER A 14 7.18 -2.53 -15.05
N ASP A 15 7.96 -3.56 -15.33
CA ASP A 15 7.74 -4.93 -14.82
C ASP A 15 8.13 -4.99 -13.33
N MET A 16 7.16 -4.77 -12.46
CA MET A 16 7.31 -4.59 -11.01
C MET A 16 7.35 -5.92 -10.26
N ASP A 17 6.61 -6.91 -10.74
CA ASP A 17 6.54 -8.24 -10.12
C ASP A 17 7.39 -9.30 -10.84
N LYS A 18 8.01 -8.93 -11.98
CA LYS A 18 8.94 -9.74 -12.77
C LYS A 18 8.26 -10.90 -13.49
N ASP A 19 7.00 -10.72 -13.89
CA ASP A 19 6.24 -11.71 -14.65
C ASP A 19 6.35 -11.52 -16.18
N GLY A 20 7.07 -10.46 -16.62
CA GLY A 20 7.29 -10.13 -18.02
C GLY A 20 6.23 -9.22 -18.64
N LYS A 21 5.29 -8.72 -17.85
CA LYS A 21 4.31 -7.70 -18.26
C LYS A 21 4.68 -6.36 -17.65
N LEU A 22 3.91 -5.33 -18.04
CA LEU A 22 4.16 -3.97 -17.58
C LEU A 22 3.04 -3.53 -16.67
N GLU A 23 3.41 -3.07 -15.47
CA GLU A 23 2.47 -2.56 -14.49
C GLU A 23 2.60 -1.06 -14.32
N PHE A 24 1.48 -0.43 -13.97
CA PHE A 24 1.38 0.97 -13.59
C PHE A 24 0.40 1.14 -12.43
N GLY A 25 0.50 2.24 -11.69
CA GLY A 25 -0.29 2.40 -10.47
C GLY A 25 0.32 3.32 -9.42
N GLY A 26 0.06 3.00 -8.17
CA GLY A 26 0.62 3.66 -7.00
C GLY A 26 -0.39 3.87 -5.88
N PHE A 27 -0.05 4.76 -4.97
CA PHE A 27 -0.85 5.17 -3.81
C PHE A 27 -0.89 6.69 -3.75
N GLU A 28 -1.89 7.23 -3.07
CA GLU A 28 -1.94 8.66 -2.78
C GLU A 28 -1.16 8.96 -1.50
N LEU A 29 -0.38 10.05 -1.51
CA LEU A 29 0.30 10.51 -0.30
C LEU A 29 -0.75 11.02 0.67
N THR A 30 -0.65 10.55 1.92
CA THR A 30 -1.48 11.06 3.01
C THR A 30 -0.68 11.99 3.90
N GLU A 31 -1.37 12.93 4.55
CA GLU A 31 -0.76 13.72 5.62
C GLU A 31 -0.31 12.81 6.77
N MET A 32 0.74 13.22 7.48
CA MET A 32 1.20 12.49 8.65
C MET A 32 0.11 12.48 9.72
N HIS A 33 -0.20 11.29 10.24
CA HIS A 33 -1.19 11.15 11.30
C HIS A 33 -0.71 11.89 12.59
N PRO A 34 -1.57 12.66 13.27
CA PRO A 34 -1.16 13.50 14.41
C PRO A 34 -0.67 12.69 15.63
N SER A 35 -1.17 11.46 15.79
CA SER A 35 -0.65 10.53 16.81
C SER A 35 0.64 9.86 16.35
N ARG A 36 1.69 9.95 17.17
CA ARG A 36 3.01 9.35 16.92
C ARG A 36 3.02 7.83 16.77
N ASP A 37 2.01 7.15 17.31
CA ASP A 37 1.90 5.69 17.30
C ASP A 37 0.83 5.18 16.32
N SER A 38 0.39 6.02 15.39
CA SER A 38 -0.58 5.64 14.36
C SER A 38 -0.16 6.21 13.01
N MET A 39 -0.65 5.58 11.95
CA MET A 39 -0.58 6.11 10.59
C MET A 39 -1.91 5.88 9.89
N TYR A 40 -2.24 6.70 8.91
CA TYR A 40 -3.34 6.38 8.00
C TYR A 40 -2.92 5.23 7.09
N TYR A 41 -3.85 4.30 6.82
CA TYR A 41 -3.64 3.32 5.77
C TYR A 41 -3.59 4.03 4.42
N GLU A 42 -2.54 3.83 3.64
CA GLU A 42 -2.39 4.40 2.29
C GLU A 42 -2.77 3.32 1.26
N PRO A 43 -4.02 3.33 0.74
CA PRO A 43 -4.43 2.33 -0.23
C PRO A 43 -3.71 2.54 -1.55
N SER A 44 -3.24 1.44 -2.15
CA SER A 44 -2.67 1.45 -3.48
C SER A 44 -3.57 0.76 -4.51
N LYS A 45 -3.35 1.07 -5.78
CA LYS A 45 -3.96 0.38 -6.93
C LYS A 45 -2.93 0.19 -8.02
N TYR A 46 -2.80 -1.04 -8.48
CA TYR A 46 -1.92 -1.44 -9.56
C TYR A 46 -2.68 -2.14 -10.66
N TYR A 47 -2.23 -1.93 -11.88
CA TYR A 47 -2.81 -2.51 -13.08
C TYR A 47 -1.70 -3.06 -13.97
N GLU A 48 -2.00 -4.17 -14.63
CA GLU A 48 -1.13 -4.89 -15.54
C GLU A 48 -1.63 -4.68 -16.97
N ILE A 49 -0.72 -4.46 -17.92
CA ILE A 49 -1.02 -4.45 -19.34
C ILE A 49 -0.70 -5.83 -19.91
N ALA A 50 -1.73 -6.58 -20.30
CA ALA A 50 -1.61 -7.88 -20.94
C ALA A 50 -2.38 -7.89 -22.27
N ASN A 51 -1.68 -8.20 -23.36
CA ASN A 51 -2.26 -8.30 -24.71
C ASN A 51 -3.08 -7.05 -25.11
N GLY A 52 -2.57 -5.85 -24.81
CA GLY A 52 -3.25 -4.58 -25.12
C GLY A 52 -4.46 -4.26 -24.24
N THR A 53 -4.72 -5.06 -23.21
CA THR A 53 -5.81 -4.86 -22.24
C THR A 53 -5.26 -4.57 -20.86
N ILE A 54 -5.98 -3.74 -20.09
CA ILE A 54 -5.62 -3.36 -18.73
C ILE A 54 -6.40 -4.21 -17.74
N TYR A 55 -5.70 -4.89 -16.84
CA TYR A 55 -6.27 -5.69 -15.77
C TYR A 55 -5.89 -5.14 -14.41
N PHE A 56 -6.81 -5.21 -13.45
CA PHE A 56 -6.45 -4.90 -12.06
C PHE A 56 -5.55 -6.01 -11.52
N ASP A 57 -4.34 -5.63 -11.12
CA ASP A 57 -3.39 -6.56 -10.52
C ASP A 57 -3.57 -6.58 -9.00
N SER A 58 -4.42 -7.51 -8.56
CA SER A 58 -4.68 -7.72 -7.14
C SER A 58 -3.48 -8.29 -6.38
N ALA A 59 -2.58 -9.01 -7.04
CA ALA A 59 -1.43 -9.63 -6.41
C ALA A 59 -0.36 -8.58 -6.08
N LEU A 60 0.01 -7.76 -7.07
CA LEU A 60 0.93 -6.64 -6.86
C LEU A 60 0.34 -5.61 -5.92
N THR A 61 -0.96 -5.27 -6.04
CA THR A 61 -1.61 -4.34 -5.12
C THR A 61 -1.49 -4.80 -3.65
N ARG A 62 -1.75 -6.09 -3.37
CA ARG A 62 -1.59 -6.64 -2.02
C ARG A 62 -0.13 -6.68 -1.56
N ALA A 63 0.81 -6.90 -2.46
CA ALA A 63 2.23 -6.87 -2.14
C ALA A 63 2.70 -5.45 -1.78
N MET A 64 2.27 -4.46 -2.55
CA MET A 64 2.64 -3.06 -2.35
C MET A 64 1.97 -2.44 -1.12
N ASP A 65 0.71 -2.77 -0.86
CA ASP A 65 0.04 -2.37 0.39
C ASP A 65 0.76 -2.95 1.62
N ARG A 66 1.14 -4.23 1.60
CA ARG A 66 1.92 -4.83 2.70
C ARG A 66 3.29 -4.19 2.84
N LYS A 67 3.96 -3.88 1.73
CA LYS A 67 5.27 -3.22 1.73
C LYS A 67 5.19 -1.80 2.33
N ARG A 68 4.14 -1.06 2.00
CA ARG A 68 3.95 0.35 2.42
C ARG A 68 3.37 0.46 3.84
N ASN A 69 2.28 -0.23 4.10
CA ASN A 69 1.49 -0.10 5.32
C ASN A 69 1.85 -1.16 6.40
N GLY A 70 2.67 -2.15 6.04
CA GLY A 70 2.94 -3.33 6.88
C GLY A 70 1.80 -4.35 6.92
N VAL A 71 0.62 -4.02 6.37
CA VAL A 71 -0.57 -4.87 6.32
C VAL A 71 -1.39 -4.57 5.06
N TYR A 72 -2.22 -5.51 4.63
CA TYR A 72 -3.22 -5.28 3.58
C TYR A 72 -4.61 -5.24 4.21
N LEU A 73 -5.39 -4.20 3.91
CA LEU A 73 -6.79 -4.07 4.29
C LEU A 73 -7.66 -4.14 3.03
N ALA A 74 -8.47 -5.19 2.91
CA ALA A 74 -9.37 -5.38 1.76
C ALA A 74 -10.46 -4.29 1.66
N LYS A 75 -10.77 -3.62 2.77
CA LYS A 75 -11.71 -2.50 2.85
C LYS A 75 -11.01 -1.36 3.61
N PRO A 76 -10.23 -0.51 2.92
CA PRO A 76 -9.40 0.51 3.55
C PRO A 76 -10.13 1.82 3.87
N LEU A 77 -11.41 1.91 3.47
CA LEU A 77 -12.29 3.06 3.71
C LEU A 77 -13.18 2.79 4.93
N ASP A 78 -13.61 3.86 5.59
CA ASP A 78 -14.62 3.76 6.64
C ASP A 78 -16.04 3.49 6.07
N ILE A 79 -17.05 3.46 6.95
CA ILE A 79 -18.44 3.15 6.57
C ILE A 79 -19.05 4.21 5.63
N ASP A 80 -18.54 5.44 5.68
CA ASP A 80 -18.97 6.55 4.84
C ASP A 80 -18.17 6.64 3.53
N GLY A 81 -17.23 5.72 3.33
CA GLY A 81 -16.35 5.69 2.17
C GLY A 81 -15.21 6.70 2.25
N ASN A 82 -14.98 7.34 3.40
CA ASN A 82 -13.90 8.28 3.59
C ASN A 82 -12.59 7.53 3.84
N CYS A 83 -11.52 8.08 3.27
CA CYS A 83 -10.18 7.65 3.59
C CYS A 83 -9.71 8.33 4.90
N CYS A 84 -8.98 7.68 5.79
CA CYS A 84 -8.51 6.30 5.75
C CYS A 84 -8.54 5.69 7.16
N ILE A 85 -8.63 4.37 7.24
CA ILE A 85 -8.54 3.65 8.52
C ILE A 85 -7.16 3.89 9.15
N ALA A 86 -7.15 4.34 10.41
CA ALA A 86 -5.91 4.49 11.17
C ALA A 86 -5.37 3.10 11.60
N ILE A 87 -4.15 2.79 11.17
CA ILE A 87 -3.41 1.61 11.62
C ILE A 87 -2.75 1.97 12.95
N ARG A 88 -3.25 1.37 14.03
CA ARG A 88 -2.63 1.51 15.36
C ARG A 88 -1.42 0.60 15.46
N LYS A 89 -0.36 1.08 16.08
CA LYS A 89 0.76 0.23 16.47
C LYS A 89 0.28 -0.92 17.36
N PRO A 90 0.67 -2.17 17.11
CA PRO A 90 0.32 -3.29 17.98
C PRO A 90 0.84 -3.02 19.40
N ALA A 91 -0.04 -3.12 20.39
CA ALA A 91 0.35 -3.01 21.79
C ALA A 91 1.37 -4.10 22.11
N LYS A 92 2.54 -3.72 22.63
CA LYS A 92 3.52 -4.70 23.12
C LYS A 92 2.84 -5.52 24.22
N LYS A 93 2.59 -6.81 23.99
CA LYS A 93 2.28 -7.74 25.09
C LYS A 93 3.46 -7.68 26.05
N ARG A 94 3.26 -7.15 27.27
CA ARG A 94 4.23 -7.34 28.36
C ARG A 94 4.26 -8.84 28.64
N ILE A 95 5.29 -9.53 28.13
CA ILE A 95 5.61 -10.88 28.57
C ILE A 95 6.09 -10.70 30.01
N SER A 96 5.23 -11.04 30.97
CA SER A 96 5.64 -11.13 32.37
C SER A 96 6.44 -12.41 32.50
N ILE A 97 7.77 -12.28 32.45
CA ILE A 97 8.66 -13.35 32.88
C ILE A 97 8.54 -13.37 34.41
N ARG A 98 7.80 -14.34 34.95
CA ARG A 98 7.81 -14.58 36.40
C ARG A 98 9.17 -15.21 36.75
N PRO A 99 9.85 -14.73 37.80
CA PRO A 99 11.12 -15.29 38.27
C PRO A 99 10.95 -16.70 38.82
#